data_AF-A0A962W6W6-F1
#
_entry.id   AF-A0A962W6W6-F1
#
_cell.length_a   1.000
_cell.length_b   1.000
_cell.length_c   1.000
_cell.angle_alpha   90.00
_cell.angle_beta   90.00
_cell.angle_gamma   90.00
#
_symmetry.space_group_name_H-M   'P 1'
#
loop_
_entity.id
_entity.type
_entity.pdbx_description
1 polymer ?
#
loop_
_entity_poly.entity_id
_entity_poly.type
_entity_poly.pdbx_seq_one_letter_code
_entity_poly.pdbx_strand_id
1 'polypeptide(L)'
;MNARYGFLVLLLGAQLVAAGLLYRAGLQPADGYAARPLLAIDSDAVDRLVIADGDTETVLVRQGDGWRLPALDDSPADNALVQAALDQVAATRIQWPVTTTAASHERFDVAADDYQRKVQLFSGDRLVGGFYLGTAPGFRRVHLRNLEGDEVYVVEMKVSDLPAIADAWLDQTPQTVSDSAPAADAETELPGGESGPSEP
;
A
#
# COMPACT_ATOMS: atom_id res chain seq x y z
N MET A 1 24.54 -53.80 -34.64
CA MET A 1 23.62 -52.74 -34.17
C MET A 1 23.59 -52.57 -32.64
N ASN A 2 24.29 -53.38 -31.85
CA ASN A 2 24.11 -53.44 -30.38
C ASN A 2 25.04 -52.50 -29.59
N ALA A 3 26.15 -52.05 -30.19
CA ALA A 3 27.11 -51.15 -29.56
C ALA A 3 26.54 -49.74 -29.31
N ARG A 4 25.63 -49.28 -30.19
CA ARG A 4 24.93 -47.99 -30.03
C ARG A 4 23.95 -48.00 -28.86
N TYR A 5 23.23 -49.11 -28.67
CA TYR A 5 22.32 -49.28 -27.54
C TYR A 5 23.08 -49.42 -26.22
N GLY A 6 24.21 -50.15 -26.20
CA GLY A 6 25.07 -50.24 -25.01
C GLY A 6 25.61 -48.88 -24.57
N PHE A 7 26.02 -48.04 -25.54
CA PHE A 7 26.47 -46.68 -25.26
C PHE A 7 25.34 -45.80 -24.71
N LEU A 8 24.13 -45.89 -25.28
CA LEU A 8 22.97 -45.12 -24.80
C LEU A 8 22.53 -45.54 -23.40
N VAL A 9 22.57 -46.84 -23.08
CA VAL A 9 22.24 -47.34 -21.73
C VAL A 9 23.27 -46.88 -20.70
N LEU A 10 24.56 -46.88 -21.07
CA LEU A 10 25.63 -46.38 -20.20
C LEU A 10 25.52 -44.86 -19.99
N LEU A 11 25.21 -44.11 -21.05
CA LEU A 11 24.95 -42.67 -20.98
C LEU A 11 23.73 -42.37 -20.07
N LEU A 12 22.65 -43.13 -20.21
CA LEU A 12 21.45 -43.00 -19.40
C LEU A 12 21.73 -43.30 -17.93
N GLY A 13 22.50 -44.36 -17.65
CA GLY A 13 22.95 -44.67 -16.30
C GLY A 13 23.77 -43.55 -15.68
N ALA A 14 24.71 -42.98 -16.43
CA ALA A 14 25.51 -41.84 -15.99
C ALA A 14 24.65 -40.60 -15.72
N GLN A 15 23.63 -40.33 -16.56
CA GLN A 15 22.69 -39.23 -16.35
C GLN A 15 21.83 -39.42 -15.10
N LEU A 16 21.35 -40.63 -14.83
CA LEU A 16 20.56 -40.91 -13.63
C LEU A 16 21.39 -40.80 -12.35
N VAL A 17 22.66 -41.23 -12.38
CA VAL A 17 23.60 -41.06 -11.27
C VAL A 17 23.90 -39.57 -11.06
N ALA A 18 24.17 -38.82 -12.13
CA ALA A 18 24.38 -37.38 -12.04
C ALA A 18 23.14 -36.67 -11.47
N ALA A 19 21.94 -36.99 -11.96
CA ALA A 19 20.69 -36.43 -11.44
C ALA A 19 20.48 -36.77 -9.95
N GLY A 20 20.75 -38.01 -9.54
CA GLY A 20 20.67 -38.43 -8.14
C GLY A 20 21.69 -37.75 -7.24
N LEU A 21 22.92 -37.54 -7.72
CA LEU A 21 23.97 -36.80 -7.01
C LEU A 21 23.61 -35.32 -6.88
N LEU A 22 23.09 -34.69 -7.94
CA LEU A 22 22.62 -33.30 -7.90
C LEU A 22 21.44 -33.13 -6.92
N TYR A 23 20.49 -34.07 -6.93
CA TYR A 23 19.37 -34.10 -5.98
C TYR A 23 19.85 -34.25 -4.53
N ARG A 24 20.83 -35.13 -4.28
CA ARG A 24 21.46 -35.32 -2.96
C ARG A 24 22.32 -34.14 -2.51
N ALA A 25 22.96 -33.46 -3.45
CA ALA A 25 23.79 -32.28 -3.21
C ALA A 25 22.98 -31.01 -2.91
N GLY A 26 21.64 -31.09 -2.90
CA GLY A 26 20.79 -29.93 -2.62
C GLY A 26 20.85 -28.87 -3.72
N LEU A 27 21.31 -29.23 -4.93
CA LEU A 27 21.11 -28.42 -6.13
C LEU A 27 19.66 -28.62 -6.60
N GLN A 28 18.71 -28.31 -5.71
CA GLN A 28 17.36 -27.99 -6.15
C GLN A 28 17.48 -26.76 -7.08
N PRO A 29 16.72 -26.67 -8.19
CA PRO A 29 16.46 -25.36 -8.78
C PRO A 29 15.96 -24.49 -7.64
N ALA A 30 16.62 -23.37 -7.35
CA ALA A 30 16.49 -22.62 -6.10
C ALA A 30 15.06 -22.58 -5.53
N ASP A 31 14.71 -23.56 -4.70
CA ASP A 31 13.52 -23.55 -3.86
C ASP A 31 13.85 -22.57 -2.72
N GLY A 32 13.83 -21.26 -3.02
CA GLY A 32 14.44 -20.31 -2.10
C GLY A 32 14.53 -18.87 -2.58
N TYR A 33 13.52 -18.34 -3.27
CA TYR A 33 13.30 -16.89 -3.23
C TYR A 33 12.51 -16.60 -1.96
N ALA A 34 13.24 -16.45 -0.84
CA ALA A 34 12.62 -16.00 0.40
C ALA A 34 11.95 -14.65 0.14
N ALA A 35 10.67 -14.55 0.48
CA ALA A 35 9.88 -13.34 0.29
C ALA A 35 10.54 -12.18 1.07
N ARG A 36 11.10 -11.23 0.33
CA ARG A 36 11.83 -10.08 0.91
C ARG A 36 10.90 -8.87 1.00
N PRO A 37 11.13 -7.96 1.96
CA PRO A 37 10.44 -6.68 2.00
C PRO A 37 10.61 -5.94 0.66
N LEU A 38 9.54 -5.28 0.21
CA LEU A 38 9.57 -4.41 -0.95
C LEU A 38 10.60 -3.29 -0.77
N LEU A 39 10.47 -2.57 0.35
CA LEU A 39 11.36 -1.50 0.79
C LEU A 39 11.96 -1.88 2.14
N ALA A 40 13.24 -1.61 2.33
CA ALA A 40 13.90 -1.72 3.63
C ALA A 40 13.76 -0.39 4.39
N ILE A 41 12.53 -0.05 4.79
CA ILE A 41 12.20 1.21 5.46
C ILE A 41 11.70 0.97 6.88
N ASP A 42 11.91 1.98 7.72
CA ASP A 42 11.21 2.14 8.99
C ASP A 42 10.02 3.08 8.74
N SER A 43 8.79 2.56 8.78
CA SER A 43 7.56 3.32 8.52
C SER A 43 7.37 4.47 9.49
N ASP A 44 7.86 4.33 10.73
CA ASP A 44 7.70 5.34 11.78
C ASP A 44 8.63 6.54 11.56
N ALA A 45 9.75 6.31 10.85
CA ALA A 45 10.71 7.35 10.47
C ALA A 45 10.27 8.16 9.23
N VAL A 46 9.20 7.73 8.54
CA VAL A 46 8.68 8.44 7.36
C VAL A 46 7.91 9.67 7.83
N ASP A 47 8.35 10.83 7.34
CA ASP A 47 7.75 12.14 7.64
C ASP A 47 7.18 12.84 6.41
N ARG A 48 7.45 12.34 5.20
CA ARG A 48 6.84 12.85 3.98
C ARG A 48 6.56 11.74 2.97
N LEU A 49 5.35 11.75 2.45
CA LEU A 49 4.84 10.82 1.45
C LEU A 49 4.42 11.61 0.22
N VAL A 50 4.95 11.24 -0.95
CA VAL A 50 4.59 11.85 -2.24
C VAL A 50 4.00 10.78 -3.14
N ILE A 51 2.81 11.04 -3.68
CA ILE A 51 2.09 10.11 -4.54
C ILE A 51 1.67 10.85 -5.80
N ALA A 52 2.02 10.32 -6.97
CA ALA A 52 1.70 10.92 -8.27
C ALA A 52 1.09 9.90 -9.24
N ASP A 53 0.38 10.39 -10.25
CA ASP A 53 -0.23 9.57 -11.29
C ASP A 53 -0.07 10.07 -12.72
N GLY A 54 0.94 10.90 -12.94
CA GLY A 54 1.25 11.53 -14.22
C GLY A 54 0.54 12.87 -14.41
N ASP A 55 -0.71 13.01 -13.95
CA ASP A 55 -1.49 14.25 -14.07
C ASP A 55 -1.57 15.02 -12.74
N THR A 56 -1.67 14.30 -11.64
CA THR A 56 -1.82 14.83 -10.29
C THR A 56 -0.71 14.34 -9.38
N GLU A 57 -0.37 15.17 -8.41
CA GLU A 57 0.57 14.85 -7.34
C GLU A 57 -0.03 15.32 -6.02
N THR A 58 0.08 14.48 -5.00
CA THR A 58 -0.22 14.86 -3.62
C THR A 58 0.99 14.63 -2.73
N VAL A 59 1.14 15.52 -1.76
CA VAL A 59 2.20 15.50 -0.77
C VAL A 59 1.54 15.49 0.59
N LEU A 60 1.93 14.53 1.43
CA LEU A 60 1.58 14.48 2.83
C LEU A 60 2.84 14.70 3.66
N VAL A 61 2.72 15.51 4.71
CA VAL A 61 3.82 15.83 5.62
C VAL A 61 3.37 15.57 7.06
N ARG A 62 4.19 14.83 7.81
CA ARG A 62 4.00 14.60 9.24
C ARG A 62 4.39 15.86 10.00
N GLN A 63 3.45 16.44 10.74
CA GLN A 63 3.66 17.60 11.61
C GLN A 63 3.07 17.32 13.00
N GLY A 64 3.94 17.24 14.01
CA GLY A 64 3.54 16.82 15.35
C GLY A 64 3.02 15.38 15.34
N ASP A 65 1.82 15.18 15.88
CA ASP A 65 1.21 13.86 16.02
C ASP A 65 0.39 13.41 14.80
N GLY A 66 0.35 14.20 13.72
CA GLY A 66 -0.50 13.90 12.56
C GLY A 66 0.08 14.27 11.20
N TRP A 67 -0.61 13.81 10.16
CA TRP A 67 -0.32 14.08 8.77
C TRP A 67 -1.13 15.28 8.26
N ARG A 68 -0.50 16.09 7.42
CA ARG A 68 -1.11 17.27 6.81
C ARG A 68 -0.89 17.30 5.31
N LEU A 69 -1.78 18.01 4.63
CA LEU A 69 -1.80 18.20 3.18
C LEU A 69 -1.43 19.65 2.84
N PRO A 70 -0.16 19.95 2.51
CA PRO A 70 0.26 21.31 2.17
C PRO A 70 -0.48 21.90 0.96
N ALA A 71 -0.91 21.04 0.04
CA ALA A 71 -1.70 21.45 -1.14
C ALA A 71 -3.10 21.98 -0.80
N LEU A 72 -3.59 21.72 0.42
CA LEU A 72 -4.91 22.12 0.91
C LEU A 72 -4.77 22.98 2.17
N ASP A 73 -3.91 24.01 2.12
CA ASP A 73 -3.68 24.96 3.22
C ASP A 73 -3.31 24.27 4.55
N ASP A 74 -2.44 23.25 4.50
CA ASP A 74 -2.03 22.44 5.65
C ASP A 74 -3.20 21.76 6.40
N SER A 75 -4.26 21.43 5.67
CA SER A 75 -5.42 20.69 6.20
C SER A 75 -5.03 19.34 6.80
N PRO A 76 -5.71 18.88 7.86
CA PRO A 76 -5.45 17.58 8.46
C PRO A 76 -5.82 16.45 7.50
N ALA A 77 -4.91 15.50 7.34
CA ALA A 77 -5.18 14.24 6.67
C ALA A 77 -5.78 13.22 7.66
N ASP A 78 -6.53 12.25 7.13
CA ASP A 78 -6.95 11.07 7.86
C ASP A 78 -5.72 10.23 8.22
N ASN A 79 -5.29 10.36 9.47
CA ASN A 79 -4.12 9.67 9.99
C ASN A 79 -4.24 8.14 9.93
N ALA A 80 -5.46 7.60 10.07
CA ALA A 80 -5.68 6.16 9.98
C ALA A 80 -5.49 5.67 8.55
N LEU A 81 -5.97 6.45 7.56
CA LEU A 81 -5.77 6.13 6.14
C LEU A 81 -4.29 6.18 5.75
N VAL A 82 -3.56 7.23 6.17
CA VAL A 82 -2.12 7.35 5.89
C VAL A 82 -1.33 6.22 6.54
N GLN A 83 -1.62 5.89 7.80
CA GLN A 83 -0.95 4.79 8.49
C GLN A 83 -1.24 3.45 7.82
N ALA A 84 -2.50 3.19 7.42
CA ALA A 84 -2.84 1.95 6.72
C ALA A 84 -2.08 1.80 5.39
N ALA A 85 -1.88 2.90 4.64
CA ALA A 85 -1.09 2.89 3.43
C ALA A 85 0.40 2.59 3.69
N LEU A 86 1.00 3.21 4.72
CA LEU A 86 2.38 2.95 5.13
C LEU A 86 2.58 1.51 5.59
N ASP A 87 1.65 1.00 6.40
CA ASP A 87 1.65 -0.38 6.89
C ASP A 87 1.55 -1.38 5.74
N GLN A 88 0.69 -1.11 4.75
CA GLN A 88 0.56 -1.94 3.56
C GLN A 88 1.86 -1.97 2.75
N VAL A 89 2.53 -0.82 2.58
CA VAL A 89 3.83 -0.75 1.89
C VAL A 89 4.90 -1.53 2.67
N ALA A 90 4.98 -1.36 4.00
CA ALA A 90 5.94 -2.04 4.85
C ALA A 90 5.71 -3.57 4.91
N ALA A 91 4.45 -4.00 4.89
CA ALA A 91 4.07 -5.40 4.87
C ALA A 91 4.27 -6.08 3.50
N THR A 92 4.35 -5.31 2.42
CA THR A 92 4.46 -5.84 1.06
C THR A 92 5.75 -6.65 0.87
N ARG A 93 5.58 -7.89 0.42
CA ARG A 93 6.69 -8.80 0.12
C ARG A 93 6.79 -9.07 -1.37
N ILE A 94 8.01 -9.03 -1.88
CA ILE A 94 8.37 -9.37 -3.26
C ILE A 94 9.19 -10.67 -3.29
N GLN A 95 9.02 -11.42 -4.37
CA GLN A 95 9.64 -12.74 -4.55
C GLN A 95 10.32 -12.83 -5.93
N TRP A 96 9.77 -13.61 -6.85
CA TRP A 96 10.25 -13.72 -8.21
C TRP A 96 9.69 -12.60 -9.10
N PRO A 97 10.55 -11.88 -9.85
CA PRO A 97 10.10 -10.87 -10.79
C PRO A 97 9.50 -11.51 -12.04
N VAL A 98 8.39 -10.96 -12.54
CA VAL A 98 7.77 -11.43 -13.79
C VAL A 98 8.62 -11.09 -15.02
N THR A 99 9.49 -10.08 -14.90
CA THR A 99 10.46 -9.64 -15.91
C THR A 99 11.58 -8.87 -15.23
N THR A 100 12.75 -8.83 -15.87
CA THR A 100 13.95 -8.13 -15.37
C THR A 100 14.59 -7.29 -16.48
N THR A 101 13.79 -6.75 -17.40
CA THR A 101 14.27 -6.00 -18.57
C THR A 101 13.63 -4.62 -18.64
N ALA A 102 14.44 -3.59 -18.89
CA ALA A 102 13.94 -2.22 -19.05
C ALA A 102 12.87 -2.08 -20.14
N ALA A 103 13.01 -2.81 -21.26
CA ALA A 103 12.07 -2.78 -22.38
C ALA A 103 10.65 -3.25 -22.02
N SER A 104 10.46 -3.87 -20.85
CA SER A 104 9.15 -4.29 -20.37
C SER A 104 8.40 -3.23 -19.57
N HIS A 105 9.06 -2.15 -19.15
CA HIS A 105 8.48 -1.17 -18.21
C HIS A 105 7.26 -0.45 -18.77
N GLU A 106 7.31 0.01 -20.03
CA GLU A 106 6.16 0.64 -20.71
C GLU A 106 4.98 -0.32 -20.80
N ARG A 107 5.22 -1.58 -21.19
CA ARG A 107 4.14 -2.59 -21.31
C ARG A 107 3.39 -2.82 -19.99
N PHE A 108 4.06 -2.62 -18.87
CA PHE A 108 3.48 -2.83 -17.54
C PHE A 108 3.02 -1.55 -16.87
N ASP A 109 3.13 -0.39 -17.51
CA ASP A 109 2.89 0.95 -16.94
C ASP A 109 3.71 1.16 -15.66
N VAL A 110 5.02 0.86 -15.70
CA VAL A 110 5.94 1.06 -14.56
C VAL A 110 7.21 1.81 -14.98
N ALA A 111 7.19 2.46 -16.14
CA ALA A 111 8.29 3.29 -16.60
C ALA A 111 8.35 4.62 -15.82
N ALA A 112 9.45 5.35 -15.95
CA ALA A 112 9.63 6.62 -15.24
C ALA A 112 8.63 7.69 -15.68
N ASP A 113 8.21 7.64 -16.95
CA ASP A 113 7.30 8.60 -17.60
C ASP A 113 5.94 7.98 -17.98
N ASP A 114 5.74 6.69 -17.72
CA ASP A 114 4.51 5.96 -18.01
C ASP A 114 4.20 4.99 -16.87
N TYR A 115 3.38 5.45 -15.92
CA TYR A 115 3.03 4.75 -14.70
C TYR A 115 1.60 5.05 -14.25
N GLN A 116 0.98 4.12 -13.52
CA GLN A 116 -0.35 4.36 -12.92
C GLN A 116 -0.25 5.06 -11.57
N ARG A 117 0.75 4.71 -10.76
CA ARG A 117 1.12 5.41 -9.52
C ARG A 117 2.61 5.44 -9.30
N LYS A 118 3.13 6.56 -8.84
CA LYS A 118 4.50 6.69 -8.33
C LYS A 118 4.40 7.07 -6.87
N VAL A 119 5.08 6.32 -6.01
CA VAL A 119 5.11 6.56 -4.56
C VAL A 119 6.55 6.79 -4.13
N GLN A 120 6.77 7.83 -3.34
CA GLN A 120 8.06 8.20 -2.78
C GLN A 120 7.91 8.49 -1.29
N LEU A 121 8.75 7.86 -0.48
CA LEU A 121 8.77 7.99 0.97
C LEU A 121 10.07 8.67 1.40
N PHE A 122 9.94 9.68 2.26
CA PHE A 122 11.05 10.49 2.73
C PHE A 122 11.13 10.48 4.26
N SER A 123 12.37 10.64 4.74
CA SER A 123 12.69 10.96 6.13
C SER A 123 13.64 12.16 6.10
N GLY A 124 13.15 13.30 6.57
CA GLY A 124 13.76 14.61 6.35
C GLY A 124 13.90 14.92 4.87
N ASP A 125 15.12 15.21 4.42
CA ASP A 125 15.42 15.47 3.01
C ASP A 125 15.86 14.21 2.24
N ARG A 126 15.89 13.04 2.88
CA ARG A 126 16.36 11.79 2.27
C ARG A 126 15.18 10.98 1.73
N LEU A 127 15.27 10.57 0.47
CA LEU A 127 14.43 9.51 -0.08
C LEU A 127 14.82 8.18 0.55
N VAL A 128 13.92 7.58 1.32
CA VAL A 128 14.15 6.29 2.00
C VAL A 128 13.59 5.10 1.23
N GLY A 129 12.66 5.35 0.31
CA GLY A 129 12.17 4.33 -0.61
C GLY A 129 11.15 4.87 -1.60
N GLY A 130 10.86 4.06 -2.62
CA GLY A 130 9.83 4.39 -3.58
C GLY A 130 9.66 3.31 -4.64
N PHE A 131 8.55 3.38 -5.34
CA PHE A 131 8.17 2.41 -6.36
C PHE A 131 7.15 3.00 -7.33
N TYR A 132 7.03 2.34 -8.48
CA TYR A 132 6.00 2.53 -9.47
C TYR A 132 5.00 1.39 -9.39
N LEU A 133 3.71 1.71 -9.49
CA LEU A 133 2.62 0.79 -9.71
C LEU A 133 2.08 0.97 -11.11
N GLY A 134 1.76 -0.15 -11.74
CA GLY A 134 1.25 -0.18 -13.11
C GLY A 134 0.00 -1.02 -13.26
N THR A 135 -0.10 -1.70 -14.40
CA THR A 135 -1.27 -2.50 -14.78
C THR A 135 -1.65 -3.56 -13.74
N ALA A 136 -2.94 -3.88 -13.65
CA ALA A 136 -3.48 -4.88 -12.73
C ALA A 136 -3.75 -6.23 -13.43
N PRO A 137 -2.90 -7.27 -13.24
CA PRO A 137 -3.08 -8.57 -13.89
C PRO A 137 -4.19 -9.44 -13.25
N GLY A 138 -4.89 -8.94 -12.23
CA GLY A 138 -6.02 -9.62 -11.61
C GLY A 138 -6.56 -8.89 -10.38
N PHE A 139 -7.55 -9.51 -9.72
CA PHE A 139 -8.17 -8.93 -8.55
C PHE A 139 -7.15 -8.66 -7.44
N ARG A 140 -7.08 -7.41 -6.97
CA ARG A 140 -6.16 -6.95 -5.91
C ARG A 140 -4.68 -7.24 -6.17
N ARG A 141 -4.29 -7.30 -7.44
CA ARG A 141 -2.88 -7.47 -7.82
C ARG A 141 -2.49 -6.35 -8.78
N VAL A 142 -1.28 -5.85 -8.60
CA VAL A 142 -0.70 -4.80 -9.45
C VAL A 142 0.73 -5.16 -9.82
N HIS A 143 1.16 -4.74 -11.01
CA HIS A 143 2.58 -4.72 -11.32
C HIS A 143 3.26 -3.63 -10.52
N LEU A 144 4.44 -3.94 -10.02
CA LEU A 144 5.25 -3.04 -9.22
C LEU A 144 6.69 -3.07 -9.72
N ARG A 145 7.34 -1.91 -9.78
CA ARG A 145 8.79 -1.78 -9.96
C ARG A 145 9.34 -0.83 -8.89
N ASN A 146 10.51 -1.12 -8.32
CA ASN A 146 11.21 -0.12 -7.51
C ASN A 146 11.60 1.10 -8.38
N LEU A 147 11.90 2.25 -7.78
CA LEU A 147 12.37 3.39 -8.58
C LEU A 147 13.65 3.06 -9.37
N GLU A 148 14.49 2.24 -8.77
CA GLU A 148 15.73 1.72 -9.34
C GLU A 148 15.58 0.24 -9.70
N GLY A 149 16.32 -0.20 -10.71
CA GLY A 149 16.30 -1.58 -11.19
C GLY A 149 15.27 -1.83 -12.29
N ASP A 150 15.39 -3.02 -12.88
CA ASP A 150 14.61 -3.45 -14.04
C ASP A 150 13.55 -4.49 -13.68
N GLU A 151 13.58 -4.99 -12.45
CA GLU A 151 12.71 -6.05 -11.98
C GLU A 151 11.29 -5.56 -11.73
N VAL A 152 10.34 -6.17 -12.44
CA VAL A 152 8.91 -5.94 -12.22
C VAL A 152 8.34 -7.14 -11.48
N TYR A 153 7.57 -6.87 -10.44
CA TYR A 153 6.93 -7.85 -9.57
C TYR A 153 5.41 -7.77 -9.70
N VAL A 154 4.72 -8.79 -9.21
CA VAL A 154 3.27 -8.73 -8.96
C VAL A 154 3.06 -8.78 -7.46
N VAL A 155 2.36 -7.80 -6.91
CA VAL A 155 2.10 -7.67 -5.47
C VAL A 155 0.61 -7.57 -5.18
N GLU A 156 0.21 -7.98 -3.98
CA GLU A 156 -1.19 -7.88 -3.51
C GLU A 156 -1.49 -6.49 -2.95
N MET A 157 -1.62 -5.52 -3.85
CA MET A 157 -1.91 -4.12 -3.55
C MET A 157 -2.97 -3.60 -4.53
N LYS A 158 -3.62 -2.49 -4.21
CA LYS A 158 -4.48 -1.76 -5.15
C LYS A 158 -3.93 -0.36 -5.37
N VAL A 159 -4.00 0.10 -6.60
CA VAL A 159 -3.68 1.51 -6.94
C VAL A 159 -4.60 2.48 -6.18
N SER A 160 -5.86 2.08 -5.93
CA SER A 160 -6.84 2.89 -5.20
C SER A 160 -6.51 3.13 -3.73
N ASP A 161 -5.66 2.30 -3.13
CA ASP A 161 -5.24 2.47 -1.72
C ASP A 161 -4.20 3.61 -1.60
N LEU A 162 -3.69 4.11 -2.73
CA LEU A 162 -2.67 5.15 -2.84
C LEU A 162 -3.13 6.26 -3.81
N PRO A 163 -4.19 7.01 -3.48
CA PRO A 163 -4.67 8.10 -4.34
C PRO A 163 -3.63 9.23 -4.46
N ALA A 164 -3.44 9.76 -5.67
CA ALA A 164 -2.61 10.94 -5.93
C ALA A 164 -3.38 12.26 -5.77
N ILE A 165 -4.66 12.20 -5.41
CA ILE A 165 -5.51 13.37 -5.20
C ILE A 165 -5.54 13.70 -3.70
N ALA A 166 -5.26 14.96 -3.35
CA ALA A 166 -5.18 15.41 -1.96
C ALA A 166 -6.48 15.23 -1.18
N ASP A 167 -7.64 15.50 -1.80
CA ASP A 167 -8.96 15.38 -1.15
C ASP A 167 -9.27 13.97 -0.64
N ALA A 168 -8.71 12.95 -1.27
CA ALA A 168 -8.91 11.56 -0.86
C ALA A 168 -8.23 11.22 0.47
N TRP A 169 -7.30 12.07 0.92
CA TRP A 169 -6.58 11.93 2.19
C TRP A 169 -7.14 12.80 3.31
N LEU A 170 -8.10 13.70 3.04
CA LEU A 170 -8.64 14.60 4.08
C LEU A 170 -9.32 13.81 5.20
N ASP A 171 -9.19 14.32 6.43
CA ASP A 171 -10.02 13.84 7.55
C ASP A 171 -11.47 14.28 7.33
N GLN A 172 -12.32 13.32 6.92
CA GLN A 172 -13.74 13.55 6.64
C GLN A 172 -14.64 13.31 7.86
N THR A 173 -14.09 13.23 9.08
CA THR A 173 -14.91 13.04 10.28
C THR A 173 -15.99 14.13 10.38
N PRO A 174 -17.29 13.78 10.28
CA PRO A 174 -18.35 14.76 10.36
C PRO A 174 -18.33 15.39 11.75
N GLN A 175 -18.04 16.69 11.83
CA GLN A 175 -18.22 17.43 13.08
C GLN A 175 -19.70 17.36 13.42
N THR A 176 -20.04 16.54 14.41
CA THR A 176 -21.41 16.48 14.92
C THR A 176 -21.63 17.80 15.62
N VAL A 177 -22.33 18.72 14.95
CA VAL A 177 -22.78 19.97 15.55
C VAL A 177 -23.65 19.56 16.74
N SER A 178 -23.13 19.72 17.95
CA SER A 178 -23.94 19.66 19.17
C SER A 178 -24.91 20.82 19.10
N ASP A 179 -26.08 20.56 18.51
CA ASP A 179 -27.26 21.37 18.71
C ASP A 179 -27.64 21.24 20.19
N SER A 180 -27.18 22.20 20.98
CA SER A 180 -27.52 22.36 22.38
C SER A 180 -29.03 22.55 22.49
N ALA A 181 -29.73 21.50 22.90
CA ALA A 181 -31.14 21.57 23.28
C ALA A 181 -31.36 22.72 24.29
N PRO A 182 -32.37 23.59 24.10
CA PRO A 182 -32.69 24.58 25.11
C PRO A 182 -33.23 23.89 26.36
N ALA A 183 -32.67 24.30 27.50
CA ALA A 183 -32.97 23.81 28.83
C ALA A 183 -34.47 23.93 29.17
N ALA A 184 -34.96 22.92 29.87
CA ALA A 184 -36.25 22.95 30.54
C ALA A 184 -36.22 23.97 31.68
N ASP A 185 -37.11 24.97 31.62
CA ASP A 185 -37.44 25.82 32.75
C ASP A 185 -38.47 25.09 33.64
N ALA A 186 -38.01 24.55 34.77
CA ALA A 186 -38.77 24.49 36.01
C ALA A 186 -38.36 25.75 36.81
N GLU A 187 -39.20 26.50 37.52
CA GLU A 187 -40.12 26.12 38.58
C GLU A 187 -40.68 27.45 39.14
N THR A 188 -41.97 27.59 39.47
CA THR A 188 -42.42 28.50 40.56
C THR A 188 -43.80 28.11 41.07
N GLU A 189 -43.78 27.41 42.21
CA GLU A 189 -44.61 27.58 43.42
C GLU A 189 -46.05 28.14 43.33
N LEU A 190 -46.98 27.32 43.84
CA LEU A 190 -48.31 27.67 44.36
C LEU A 190 -48.18 28.55 45.63
N PRO A 191 -49.21 29.35 46.00
CA PRO A 191 -50.19 28.82 46.98
C PRO A 191 -51.62 29.38 46.90
N GLY A 192 -52.58 28.54 47.30
CA GLY A 192 -53.68 28.89 48.22
C GLY A 192 -54.82 29.79 47.73
N GLY A 193 -56.05 29.25 47.70
CA GLY A 193 -57.28 30.04 47.63
C GLY A 193 -58.54 29.20 47.41
N GLU A 194 -59.06 28.60 48.47
CA GLU A 194 -60.44 28.11 48.53
C GLU A 194 -61.44 29.26 48.32
N SER A 195 -62.55 29.00 47.61
CA SER A 195 -63.92 29.58 47.75
C SER A 195 -64.70 29.24 46.45
N GLY A 196 -65.48 28.17 46.38
CA GLY A 196 -66.92 28.20 46.69
C GLY A 196 -67.75 27.99 45.40
N PRO A 197 -68.80 27.15 45.37
CA PRO A 197 -69.53 26.79 44.15
C PRO A 197 -70.71 27.75 43.89
N SER A 198 -71.22 27.79 42.65
CA SER A 198 -72.66 27.83 42.32
C SER A 198 -72.93 28.07 40.83
N GLU A 199 -73.73 27.15 40.28
CA GLU A 199 -74.63 27.19 39.10
C GLU A 199 -75.46 28.51 38.98
N PRO A 200 -76.23 28.76 37.90
CA PRO A 200 -77.06 27.81 37.12
C PRO A 200 -76.69 27.59 35.65
#